data_AF-A0A929FEN9-F1
#
_entry.id   AF-A0A929FEN9-F1
#
_cell.length_a   1.000
_cell.length_b   1.000
_cell.length_c   1.000
_cell.angle_alpha   90.00
_cell.angle_beta   90.00
_cell.angle_gamma   90.00
#
_symmetry.space_group_name_H-M   'P 1'
#
loop_
_entity.id
_entity.type
_entity.pdbx_description
1 polymer ?
#
loop_
_entity_poly.entity_id
_entity_poly.type
_entity_poly.pdbx_seq_one_letter_code
_entity_poly.pdbx_strand_id
1 'polypeptide(L)'
;MSQQPLKANRQVDDSGAHQASQRMDSLSWNETELQSGKRLKIKGFPKDPKVQCFRVVVSTHRTDFVVTNAMATTTTEAIQQACGFRWTIEQLHRETKQVTSLEA
;
A
#
# COMPACT_ATOMS: atom_id res chain seq x y z
N MET A 1 4.99 -1.24 13.38
CA MET A 1 5.22 -1.28 11.92
C MET A 1 4.29 -0.26 11.27
N SER A 2 4.82 0.75 10.57
CA SER A 2 3.97 1.79 9.94
C SER A 2 3.55 1.34 8.55
N GLN A 3 2.25 1.22 8.30
CA GLN A 3 1.66 0.91 7.00
C GLN A 3 1.07 2.19 6.39
N GLN A 4 1.44 2.50 5.16
CA GLN A 4 1.06 3.74 4.49
C GLN A 4 0.42 3.42 3.12
N PRO A 5 -0.78 3.93 2.81
CA PRO A 5 -1.35 3.78 1.49
C PRO A 5 -0.53 4.60 0.47
N LEU A 6 -0.36 4.05 -0.72
CA LEU A 6 0.36 4.69 -1.82
C LEU A 6 -0.54 4.79 -3.05
N LYS A 7 -0.48 5.93 -3.74
CA LYS A 7 -1.27 6.17 -4.95
C LYS A 7 -0.80 5.27 -6.10
N ALA A 8 -1.75 4.75 -6.88
CA ALA A 8 -1.52 3.93 -8.07
C ALA A 8 -0.61 4.58 -9.13
N ASN A 9 -0.69 5.90 -9.27
CA ASN A 9 0.13 6.67 -10.22
C ASN A 9 1.52 7.06 -9.67
N ARG A 10 1.90 6.60 -8.47
CA ARG A 10 3.22 6.92 -7.91
C ARG A 10 4.32 6.27 -8.77
N GLN A 11 5.36 7.03 -9.09
CA GLN A 11 6.54 6.49 -9.76
C GLN A 11 7.44 5.73 -8.79
N VAL A 12 7.79 4.52 -9.15
CA VAL A 12 8.57 3.58 -8.35
C VAL A 12 9.55 2.80 -9.21
N ASP A 13 10.57 2.24 -8.57
CA ASP A 13 11.57 1.39 -9.20
C ASP A 13 11.69 0.08 -8.42
N ASP A 14 11.32 -1.02 -9.06
CA ASP A 14 11.46 -2.39 -8.55
C ASP A 14 12.64 -3.14 -9.18
N SER A 15 13.36 -2.49 -10.11
CA SER A 15 14.51 -3.05 -10.82
C SER A 15 15.85 -2.80 -10.12
N GLY A 16 15.90 -1.90 -9.12
CA GLY A 16 17.14 -1.54 -8.44
C GLY A 16 18.05 -0.66 -9.31
N ALA A 17 17.45 0.34 -9.98
CA ALA A 17 18.09 1.28 -10.90
C ALA A 17 18.59 0.69 -12.24
N HIS A 18 18.12 -0.49 -12.61
CA HIS A 18 18.40 -1.08 -13.93
C HIS A 18 17.42 -0.61 -15.02
N GLN A 19 16.22 -0.18 -14.63
CA GLN A 19 15.18 0.32 -15.50
C GLN A 19 14.66 1.68 -15.03
N ALA A 20 14.02 2.42 -15.93
CA ALA A 20 13.38 3.69 -15.58
C ALA A 20 12.23 3.45 -14.59
N SER A 21 12.02 4.41 -13.68
CA SER A 21 10.88 4.34 -12.76
C SER A 21 9.57 4.31 -13.52
N GLN A 22 8.67 3.42 -13.10
CA GLN A 22 7.37 3.18 -13.69
C GLN A 22 6.25 3.42 -12.67
N ARG A 23 5.00 3.44 -13.13
CA ARG A 23 3.86 3.62 -12.23
C ARG A 23 3.61 2.35 -11.42
N MET A 24 3.16 2.52 -10.17
CA MET A 24 2.82 1.41 -9.29
C MET A 24 1.79 0.45 -9.91
N ASP A 25 0.75 0.99 -10.55
CA ASP A 25 -0.30 0.22 -11.21
C ASP A 25 0.13 -0.51 -12.50
N SER A 26 1.32 -0.19 -13.01
CA SER A 26 1.89 -0.81 -14.21
C SER A 26 2.90 -1.92 -13.89
N LEU A 27 3.19 -2.16 -12.60
CA LEU A 27 4.13 -3.20 -12.19
C LEU A 27 3.57 -4.59 -12.47
N SER A 28 4.46 -5.46 -12.98
CA SER A 28 4.21 -6.90 -13.06
C SER A 28 4.50 -7.55 -11.71
N TRP A 29 3.59 -8.43 -11.26
CA TRP A 29 3.72 -9.15 -9.99
C TRP A 29 3.80 -10.65 -10.25
N ASN A 30 4.80 -11.31 -9.68
CA ASN A 30 4.84 -12.77 -9.63
C ASN A 30 4.08 -13.31 -8.41
N GLU A 31 3.84 -14.63 -8.36
CA GLU A 31 3.07 -15.26 -7.28
C GLU A 31 3.67 -14.98 -5.89
N THR A 32 5.00 -15.08 -5.74
CA THR A 32 5.68 -14.79 -4.48
C THR A 32 5.49 -13.33 -4.05
N GLU A 33 5.55 -12.39 -4.98
CA GLU A 33 5.31 -10.97 -4.73
C GLU A 33 3.85 -10.67 -4.40
N LEU A 34 2.90 -11.43 -4.94
CA LEU A 34 1.49 -11.34 -4.57
C LEU A 34 1.26 -11.80 -3.12
N GLN A 35 2.02 -12.77 -2.63
CA GLN A 35 1.91 -13.29 -1.27
C GLN A 35 2.69 -12.48 -0.22
N SER A 36 3.89 -12.01 -0.57
CA SER A 36 4.85 -11.41 0.37
C SER A 36 5.12 -9.92 0.11
N GLY A 37 4.51 -9.35 -0.92
CA GLY A 37 4.79 -8.01 -1.40
C GLY A 37 6.03 -7.95 -2.30
N LYS A 38 6.20 -6.80 -2.96
CA LYS A 38 7.31 -6.47 -3.85
C LYS A 38 8.18 -5.40 -3.20
N ARG A 39 9.51 -5.60 -3.24
CA ARG A 39 10.47 -4.62 -2.74
C ARG A 39 10.74 -3.57 -3.82
N LEU A 40 10.55 -2.30 -3.48
CA LEU A 40 10.70 -1.21 -4.45
C LEU A 40 11.18 0.09 -3.80
N LYS A 41 11.71 0.98 -4.62
CA LYS A 41 12.08 2.35 -4.28
C LYS A 41 11.03 3.33 -4.78
N ILE A 42 10.63 4.28 -3.94
CA ILE A 42 9.72 5.36 -4.35
C ILE A 42 10.53 6.51 -4.96
N LYS A 43 10.18 6.96 -6.17
CA LYS A 43 10.84 8.09 -6.81
C LYS A 43 10.67 9.38 -6.00
N GLY A 44 11.75 10.14 -5.87
CA GLY A 44 11.79 11.42 -5.15
C GLY A 44 11.97 11.29 -3.64
N PHE A 45 12.06 10.07 -3.09
CA PHE A 45 12.47 9.90 -1.70
C PHE A 45 13.98 10.13 -1.57
N PRO A 46 14.44 10.83 -0.52
CA PRO A 46 15.85 11.03 -0.29
C PRO A 46 16.54 9.69 0.00
N LYS A 47 17.78 9.53 -0.47
CA LYS A 47 18.59 8.30 -0.37
C LYS A 47 18.00 7.12 -1.19
N ASP A 48 18.35 5.89 -0.82
CA ASP A 48 17.83 4.67 -1.43
C ASP A 48 16.97 3.81 -0.47
N PRO A 49 16.00 4.38 0.27
CA PRO A 49 15.15 3.57 1.14
C PRO A 49 14.24 2.70 0.28
N LYS A 50 14.45 1.38 0.36
CA LYS A 50 13.55 0.39 -0.23
C LYS A 50 12.44 0.08 0.77
N VAL A 51 11.21 0.02 0.27
CA VAL A 51 10.01 -0.34 1.04
C VAL A 51 9.43 -1.63 0.49
N GLN A 52 8.71 -2.35 1.33
CA GLN A 52 7.90 -3.49 0.92
C GLN A 52 6.52 -2.99 0.53
N CYS A 53 6.08 -3.26 -0.69
CA CYS A 53 4.78 -2.88 -1.21
C CYS A 53 3.87 -4.08 -1.37
N PHE A 54 2.63 -3.95 -0.92
CA PHE A 54 1.60 -4.97 -1.01
C PHE A 54 0.48 -4.49 -1.93
N ARG A 55 0.04 -5.37 -2.82
CA ARG A 55 -1.11 -5.15 -3.68
C ARG A 55 -2.34 -5.73 -3.00
N VAL A 56 -3.24 -4.87 -2.55
CA VAL A 56 -4.46 -5.26 -1.83
C VAL A 56 -5.66 -5.08 -2.77
N VAL A 57 -6.20 -6.18 -3.27
CA VAL A 57 -7.41 -6.16 -4.12
C VAL A 57 -8.62 -6.06 -3.20
N VAL A 58 -9.28 -4.90 -3.19
CA VAL A 58 -10.43 -4.61 -2.32
C VAL A 58 -11.74 -5.00 -3.00
N SER A 59 -11.84 -4.78 -4.32
CA SER A 59 -12.97 -5.18 -5.16
C SER A 59 -12.54 -5.32 -6.62
N THR A 60 -13.45 -5.72 -7.50
CA THR A 60 -13.23 -5.81 -8.95
C THR A 60 -12.71 -4.50 -9.57
N HIS A 61 -13.05 -3.35 -8.97
CA HIS A 61 -12.70 -2.03 -9.49
C HIS A 61 -11.72 -1.25 -8.60
N ARG A 62 -11.30 -1.83 -7.47
CA ARG A 62 -10.42 -1.14 -6.52
C ARG A 62 -9.28 -2.04 -6.08
N THR A 63 -8.07 -1.62 -6.45
CA THR A 63 -6.82 -2.15 -5.90
C THR A 63 -6.11 -1.03 -5.16
N ASP A 64 -5.80 -1.27 -3.90
CA ASP A 64 -5.00 -0.38 -3.08
C ASP A 64 -3.56 -0.89 -3.03
N PHE A 65 -2.60 0.05 -2.94
CA PHE A 65 -1.19 -0.27 -2.71
C PHE A 65 -0.80 0.20 -1.32
N VAL A 66 -0.19 -0.69 -0.54
CA VAL A 66 0.19 -0.39 0.85
C VAL A 66 1.68 -0.63 0.99
N VAL A 67 2.41 0.38 1.47
CA VAL A 67 3.85 0.27 1.70
C VAL A 67 4.17 0.23 3.19
N THR A 68 5.24 -0.49 3.52
CA THR A 68 5.83 -0.56 4.85
C THR A 68 7.35 -0.51 4.77
N ASN A 69 7.97 0.16 5.73
CA ASN A 69 9.42 0.20 5.89
C ASN A 69 9.96 -1.00 6.70
N ALA A 70 9.09 -1.82 7.30
CA ALA A 70 9.58 -2.95 8.07
C ALA A 70 9.96 -4.10 7.14
N MET A 71 11.15 -4.65 7.38
CA MET A 71 11.72 -5.84 6.73
C MET A 71 11.04 -7.13 7.21
N ALA A 72 9.73 -7.10 7.46
CA ALA A 72 9.04 -8.16 8.18
C ALA A 72 8.52 -9.26 7.23
N THR A 73 8.47 -10.49 7.75
CA THR A 73 7.78 -11.68 7.23
C THR A 73 6.26 -11.48 7.20
N THR A 74 5.80 -10.37 6.63
CA THR A 74 4.39 -10.02 6.59
C THR A 74 3.81 -10.44 5.25
N THR A 75 2.68 -11.12 5.31
CA THR A 75 1.94 -11.56 4.13
C THR A 75 0.97 -10.48 3.67
N THR A 76 0.60 -10.52 2.39
CA THR A 76 -0.44 -9.65 1.84
C THR A 76 -1.76 -9.80 2.59
N GLU A 77 -2.10 -11.01 3.03
CA GLU A 77 -3.29 -11.27 3.85
C GLU A 77 -3.25 -10.51 5.18
N ALA A 78 -2.13 -10.55 5.90
CA ALA A 78 -1.98 -9.82 7.16
C ALA A 78 -2.09 -8.29 6.96
N ILE A 79 -1.56 -7.76 5.85
CA ILE A 79 -1.74 -6.35 5.49
C ILE A 79 -3.19 -6.03 5.15
N GLN A 80 -3.87 -6.91 4.40
CA GLN A 80 -5.26 -6.74 4.02
C GLN A 80 -6.18 -6.71 5.24
N GLN A 81 -5.99 -7.62 6.20
CA GLN A 81 -6.73 -7.62 7.46
C GLN A 81 -6.51 -6.33 8.25
N ALA A 82 -5.25 -5.91 8.42
CA ALA A 82 -4.92 -4.66 9.11
C ALA A 82 -5.54 -3.43 8.44
N CYS A 83 -5.51 -3.35 7.10
CA CYS A 83 -6.15 -2.28 6.34
C CYS A 83 -7.67 -2.32 6.46
N GLY A 84 -8.27 -3.51 6.50
CA GLY A 84 -9.68 -3.72 6.74
C GLY A 84 -10.12 -3.14 8.09
N PHE A 85 -9.41 -3.45 9.18
CA PHE A 85 -9.68 -2.87 10.49
C PHE A 85 -9.61 -1.35 10.49
N ARG A 86 -8.57 -0.77 9.87
CA ARG A 86 -8.44 0.70 9.76
C ARG A 86 -9.63 1.30 9.02
N TRP A 87 -10.00 0.72 7.88
CA TRP A 87 -11.14 1.20 7.09
C TRP A 87 -12.45 1.14 7.87
N THR A 88 -12.71 0.06 8.60
CA THR A 88 -13.91 -0.08 9.44
C THR A 88 -13.97 1.03 10.51
N ILE A 89 -12.85 1.33 11.18
CA ILE A 89 -12.78 2.42 12.15
C ILE A 89 -13.01 3.78 11.48
N GLU A 90 -12.39 4.03 10.33
CA GLU A 90 -12.58 5.25 9.55
C GLU A 90 -14.04 5.44 9.11
N GLN A 91 -14.73 4.36 8.73
CA GLN A 91 -16.15 4.38 8.36
C GLN A 91 -17.03 4.72 9.57
N LEU A 92 -16.85 4.04 10.70
CA LEU A 92 -17.61 4.34 11.93
C LEU A 92 -17.45 5.81 12.35
N HIS A 93 -16.23 6.37 12.26
CA HIS A 93 -16.03 7.79 12.53
C HIS A 93 -16.75 8.69 11.53
N ARG A 94 -16.76 8.35 10.23
CA ARG A 94 -17.48 9.13 9.21
C ARG A 94 -18.99 9.10 9.41
N GLU A 95 -19.55 7.95 9.74
CA GLU A 95 -20.98 7.78 10.02
C GLU A 95 -21.38 8.54 11.29
N THR A 96 -20.59 8.39 12.36
CA THR A 96 -20.83 9.09 13.63
C THR A 96 -20.87 10.60 13.41
N LYS A 97 -19.89 11.17 12.71
CA LYS A 97 -19.85 12.61 12.41
C LYS A 97 -21.08 13.07 11.60
N GLN A 98 -21.45 12.31 10.56
CA GLN A 98 -22.61 12.63 9.73
C GLN A 98 -23.93 12.61 10.50
N VAL A 99 -24.14 11.63 11.39
CA VAL A 99 -25.41 11.46 12.10
C VAL A 99 -25.54 12.42 13.28
N THR A 100 -24.44 12.77 13.94
CA THR A 100 -24.48 13.57 15.18
C THR A 100 -24.23 15.06 14.97
N SER A 101 -23.84 15.48 13.75
CA SER A 101 -23.35 16.85 13.48
C SER A 101 -22.19 17.28 14.39
N LEU A 102 -21.46 16.32 14.97
CA LEU A 102 -20.25 16.58 15.75
C LEU A 102 -19.08 16.80 14.78
N GLU A 103 -18.72 18.06 14.58
CA GLU A 103 -17.41 18.45 14.06
C GLU A 103 -16.44 18.50 15.24
N ALA A 104 -15.33 17.74 15.17
CA ALA A 104 -14.31 17.70 16.22
C ALA A 104 -13.33 18.86 16.08
#